data_AF-A0A7D4U8E3-F1
#
_entry.id   AF-A0A7D4U8E3-F1
#
_cell.length_a   1.000
_cell.length_b   1.000
_cell.length_c   1.000
_cell.angle_alpha   90.00
_cell.angle_beta   90.00
_cell.angle_gamma   90.00
#
_symmetry.space_group_name_H-M   'P 1'
#
loop_
_entity.id
_entity.type
_entity.pdbx_description
1 polymer ?
#
loop_
_entity_poly.entity_id
_entity_poly.type
_entity_poly.pdbx_seq_one_letter_code
_entity_poly.pdbx_strand_id
1 'polypeptide(L)'
;MVTSSEMIAGLGACLLERGWDVTIQGDSVHGRNMGEQYDAYIRDTEECSELVAPNQPEPPELTPELAREEYDAQVLYRACLLEHGVDAPELPSYQQFEDALLIDKSVYDGSFEAGLPGGSELRRTCADPLETWGHNG
;
A
#
# COMPACT_ATOMS: atom_id res chain seq x y z
N MET A 1 12.11 9.40 16.61
CA MET A 1 11.32 8.62 15.65
C MET A 1 9.90 8.71 16.12
N VAL A 2 9.02 9.28 15.30
CA VAL A 2 7.58 9.30 15.57
C VAL A 2 7.09 7.87 15.34
N THR A 3 6.34 7.29 16.29
CA THR A 3 5.82 5.92 16.10
C THR A 3 4.69 5.92 15.09
N SER A 4 4.38 4.77 14.47
CA SER A 4 3.24 4.64 13.54
C SER A 4 1.93 5.13 14.15
N SER A 5 1.72 4.87 15.44
CA SER A 5 0.57 5.35 16.20
C SER A 5 0.55 6.87 16.41
N GLU A 6 1.70 7.52 16.61
CA GLU A 6 1.79 8.99 16.70
C GLU A 6 1.59 9.65 15.33
N MET A 7 2.03 8.99 14.24
CA MET A 7 1.81 9.47 12.88
C MET A 7 0.32 9.43 12.50
N ILE A 8 -0.36 8.33 12.82
CA ILE A 8 -1.80 8.17 12.55
C ILE A 8 -2.63 9.15 13.39
N ALA A 9 -2.27 9.35 14.66
CA ALA A 9 -2.92 10.34 15.51
C ALA A 9 -2.72 11.78 15.00
N GLY A 10 -1.50 12.11 14.56
CA GLY A 10 -1.18 13.41 13.99
C GLY A 10 -1.89 13.68 12.67
N LEU A 11 -1.92 12.70 11.76
CA LEU A 11 -2.64 12.79 10.49
C LEU A 11 -4.14 13.00 10.71
N GLY A 12 -4.74 12.21 11.60
CA GLY A 12 -6.15 12.34 11.95
C GLY A 12 -6.48 13.70 12.58
N ALA A 13 -5.61 14.23 13.46
CA ALA A 13 -5.81 15.55 14.05
C ALA A 13 -5.74 16.67 13.01
N CYS A 14 -4.76 16.64 12.09
CA CYS A 14 -4.62 17.63 11.04
C CYS A 14 -5.82 17.63 10.08
N LEU A 15 -6.31 16.45 9.69
CA LEU A 15 -7.51 16.33 8.85
C LEU A 15 -8.77 16.83 9.57
N LEU A 16 -8.93 16.57 10.88
CA LEU A 16 -10.03 17.12 11.68
C LEU A 16 -9.98 18.65 11.78
N GLU A 17 -8.79 19.23 11.96
CA GLU A 17 -8.60 20.70 12.00
C GLU A 17 -8.94 21.37 10.65
N ARG A 18 -8.68 20.66 9.55
CA ARG A 18 -9.08 21.08 8.19
C ARG A 18 -10.56 20.86 7.89
N GLY A 19 -11.31 20.26 8.81
CA GLY A 19 -12.76 20.08 8.73
C GLY A 19 -13.20 18.78 8.06
N TRP A 20 -12.30 17.81 7.88
CA TRP A 20 -12.64 16.49 7.36
C TRP A 20 -13.25 15.60 8.45
N ASP A 21 -14.36 14.92 8.13
CA ASP A 21 -14.95 13.90 9.02
C ASP A 21 -14.14 12.60 8.90
N VAL A 22 -13.03 12.53 9.63
CA VAL A 22 -12.17 11.34 9.69
C VAL A 22 -12.34 10.58 10.99
N THR A 23 -12.24 9.26 10.91
CA THR A 23 -12.28 8.35 12.06
C THR A 23 -10.97 7.56 12.10
N ILE A 24 -10.30 7.54 13.26
CA ILE A 24 -9.08 6.76 13.45
C ILE A 24 -9.48 5.36 13.93
N GLN A 25 -9.09 4.31 13.22
CA GLN A 25 -9.28 2.93 13.62
C GLN A 25 -7.95 2.17 13.53
N GLY A 26 -7.42 1.76 14.68
CA GLY A 26 -6.12 1.10 14.76
C GLY A 26 -5.02 1.98 14.17
N ASP A 27 -4.31 1.44 13.17
CA ASP A 27 -3.23 2.12 12.45
C ASP A 27 -3.71 2.76 11.13
N SER A 28 -4.97 3.20 11.06
CA SER A 28 -5.54 3.77 9.84
C SER A 28 -6.48 4.95 10.11
N VAL A 29 -6.47 5.92 9.20
CA VAL A 29 -7.38 7.08 9.18
C VAL A 29 -8.41 6.88 8.05
N HIS A 30 -9.69 6.85 8.40
CA HIS A 30 -10.78 6.67 7.45
C HIS A 30 -11.60 7.96 7.35
N GLY A 31 -11.58 8.64 6.21
CA GLY A 31 -12.52 9.72 5.95
C GLY A 31 -13.90 9.21 5.55
N ARG A 32 -14.95 9.84 6.07
CA ARG A 32 -16.34 9.56 5.71
C ARG A 32 -16.80 10.49 4.60
N ASN A 33 -17.52 9.93 3.62
CA ASN A 33 -18.28 10.66 2.62
C ASN A 33 -17.49 11.74 1.85
N MET A 34 -16.33 11.38 1.28
CA MET A 34 -15.52 12.32 0.50
C MET A 34 -16.18 12.75 -0.83
N GLY A 35 -17.03 11.89 -1.42
CA GLY A 35 -17.82 12.22 -2.60
C GLY A 35 -17.01 12.92 -3.70
N GLU A 36 -17.47 14.09 -4.14
CA GLU A 36 -16.81 14.94 -5.14
C GLU A 36 -15.57 15.69 -4.63
N GLN A 37 -15.31 15.66 -3.33
CA GLN A 37 -14.17 16.35 -2.69
C GLN A 37 -12.96 15.43 -2.49
N TYR A 38 -12.96 14.25 -3.11
CA TYR A 38 -11.89 13.26 -2.98
C TYR A 38 -10.50 13.85 -3.31
N ASP A 39 -10.38 14.62 -4.40
CA ASP A 39 -9.10 15.23 -4.78
C ASP A 39 -8.60 16.26 -3.74
N ALA A 40 -9.53 17.00 -3.12
CA ALA A 40 -9.18 17.93 -2.05
C ALA A 40 -8.78 17.19 -0.77
N TYR A 41 -9.43 16.07 -0.47
CA TYR A 41 -9.08 15.21 0.65
C TYR A 41 -7.69 14.60 0.50
N ILE A 42 -7.35 14.11 -0.69
CA ILE A 42 -6.02 13.53 -0.97
C ILE A 42 -4.94 14.59 -0.77
N ARG A 43 -5.09 15.79 -1.35
CA ARG A 43 -4.14 16.88 -1.16
C ARG A 43 -3.97 17.26 0.32
N ASP A 44 -5.07 17.36 1.06
CA ASP A 44 -5.00 17.70 2.48
C ASP A 44 -4.37 16.57 3.31
N THR A 45 -4.58 15.32 2.92
CA THR A 45 -3.95 14.15 3.53
C THR A 45 -2.45 14.14 3.29
N GLU A 46 -2.00 14.45 2.06
CA GLU A 46 -0.59 14.58 1.70
C GLU A 46 0.09 15.68 2.53
N GLU A 47 -0.49 16.89 2.53
CA GLU A 47 0.05 18.01 3.32
C GLU A 47 0.08 17.70 4.83
N CYS A 48 -0.97 17.05 5.35
CA CYS A 48 -1.01 16.63 6.75
C CYS A 48 0.01 15.52 7.06
N SER A 49 0.26 14.61 6.13
CA SER A 49 1.26 13.55 6.26
C SER A 49 2.67 14.13 6.31
N GLU A 50 2.98 15.09 5.42
CA GLU A 50 4.27 15.80 5.43
C GLU A 50 4.53 16.55 6.74
N LEU A 51 3.50 17.15 7.34
CA LEU A 51 3.63 17.87 8.61
C LEU A 51 3.94 16.93 9.78
N VAL A 52 3.38 15.73 9.76
CA VAL A 52 3.47 14.77 10.86
C VAL A 52 4.67 13.85 10.70
N ALA A 53 5.06 13.55 9.46
CA ALA A 53 6.17 12.69 9.12
C ALA A 53 6.97 13.25 7.92
N PRO A 54 7.71 14.36 8.10
CA PRO A 54 8.44 15.07 7.03
C PRO A 54 9.59 14.27 6.39
N ASN A 55 9.81 13.02 6.80
CA ASN A 55 10.82 12.12 6.25
C ASN A 55 10.24 10.75 5.92
N GLN A 56 8.92 10.63 5.73
CA GLN A 56 8.40 9.41 5.12
C GLN A 56 8.85 9.34 3.67
N PRO A 57 9.19 8.13 3.17
CA PRO A 57 9.37 7.94 1.74
C PRO A 57 8.11 8.41 1.03
N GLU A 58 8.25 9.26 0.02
CA GLU A 58 7.12 9.56 -0.84
C GLU A 58 6.58 8.25 -1.42
N PRO A 59 5.25 8.08 -1.50
CA PRO A 59 4.71 6.93 -2.19
C PRO A 59 5.28 6.92 -3.61
N PRO A 60 5.74 5.75 -4.07
CA PRO A 60 6.40 5.63 -5.36
C PRO A 60 5.45 6.09 -6.48
N GLU A 61 5.95 6.89 -7.42
CA GLU A 61 5.14 7.29 -8.58
C GLU A 61 4.69 6.04 -9.33
N LEU A 62 3.38 5.90 -9.52
CA LEU A 62 2.78 4.80 -10.27
C LEU A 62 3.11 4.96 -11.75
N THR A 63 4.23 4.39 -12.16
CA THR A 63 4.71 4.38 -13.55
C THR A 63 4.59 2.97 -14.16
N PRO A 64 4.55 2.85 -15.50
CA PRO A 64 4.64 1.54 -16.16
C PRO A 64 5.91 0.77 -15.79
N GLU A 65 7.00 1.48 -15.51
CA GLU A 65 8.27 0.89 -15.07
C GLU A 65 8.12 0.27 -13.68
N LEU A 66 7.50 0.98 -12.74
CA LEU A 66 7.15 0.44 -11.43
C LEU A 66 6.20 -0.75 -11.54
N ALA A 67 5.17 -0.67 -12.39
CA ALA A 67 4.24 -1.78 -12.61
C ALA A 67 4.95 -3.05 -13.09
N ARG A 68 5.99 -2.90 -13.92
CA ARG A 68 6.84 -4.00 -14.38
C ARG A 68 7.67 -4.59 -13.25
N GLU A 69 8.33 -3.76 -12.46
CA GLU A 69 9.16 -4.21 -11.33
C GLU A 69 8.32 -4.94 -10.28
N GLU A 70 7.16 -4.39 -9.93
CA GLU A 70 6.20 -5.01 -9.02
C GLU A 70 5.67 -6.34 -9.58
N TYR A 71 5.36 -6.41 -10.88
CA TYR A 71 4.91 -7.66 -11.50
C TYR A 71 5.99 -8.75 -11.44
N ASP A 72 7.22 -8.40 -11.80
CA ASP A 72 8.35 -9.34 -11.78
C ASP A 72 8.66 -9.80 -10.34
N ALA A 73 8.56 -8.89 -9.36
CA ALA A 73 8.68 -9.23 -7.94
C ALA A 73 7.59 -10.19 -7.47
N GLN A 74 6.33 -9.98 -7.90
CA GLN A 74 5.21 -10.88 -7.60
C GLN A 74 5.39 -12.27 -8.23
N VAL A 75 5.96 -12.36 -9.44
CA VAL A 75 6.32 -13.64 -10.07
C VAL A 75 7.35 -14.40 -9.24
N LEU A 76 8.39 -13.72 -8.76
CA LEU A 76 9.41 -14.32 -7.90
C LEU A 76 8.85 -14.74 -6.54
N TYR A 77 8.01 -13.90 -5.94
CA TYR A 77 7.32 -14.19 -4.69
C TYR A 77 6.47 -15.45 -4.80
N ARG A 78 5.64 -15.54 -5.84
CA ARG A 78 4.82 -16.72 -6.13
C ARG A 78 5.68 -17.98 -6.31
N ALA A 79 6.78 -17.89 -7.05
CA ALA A 79 7.68 -19.01 -7.24
C ALA A 79 8.24 -19.53 -5.90
N CYS A 80 8.68 -18.62 -5.04
CA CYS A 80 9.16 -18.96 -3.69
C CYS A 80 8.04 -19.60 -2.85
N LEU A 81 6.82 -19.06 -2.87
CA LEU A 81 5.69 -19.65 -2.15
C LEU A 81 5.41 -21.09 -2.57
N LEU A 82 5.43 -21.37 -3.88
CA LEU A 82 5.26 -22.72 -4.41
C LEU A 82 6.40 -23.67 -3.97
N GLU A 83 7.65 -23.20 -3.94
CA GLU A 83 8.80 -23.98 -3.43
C GLU A 83 8.66 -24.32 -1.95
N HIS A 84 8.03 -23.43 -1.17
CA HIS A 84 7.71 -23.64 0.24
C HIS A 84 6.40 -24.43 0.49
N GLY A 85 5.75 -24.90 -0.58
CA GLY A 85 4.54 -25.73 -0.49
C GLY A 85 3.25 -24.95 -0.23
N VAL A 86 3.26 -23.64 -0.44
CA VAL A 86 2.05 -22.79 -0.39
C VAL A 86 1.39 -22.79 -1.76
N ASP A 87 0.09 -23.09 -1.79
CA ASP A 87 -0.70 -23.04 -3.02
C ASP A 87 -1.07 -21.58 -3.34
N ALA A 88 -0.19 -20.92 -4.07
CA ALA A 88 -0.38 -19.54 -4.51
C ALA A 88 -1.08 -19.51 -5.89
N PRO A 89 -2.20 -18.76 -6.03
CA PRO A 89 -2.95 -18.70 -7.28
C PRO A 89 -2.09 -18.14 -8.42
N GLU A 90 -2.49 -18.40 -9.66
CA GLU A 90 -1.83 -17.80 -10.82
C GLU A 90 -1.99 -16.28 -10.80
N LEU A 91 -0.90 -15.59 -11.11
CA LEU A 91 -0.90 -14.14 -11.25
C LEU A 91 -1.74 -13.73 -12.45
N PRO A 92 -2.40 -12.56 -12.38
CA PRO A 92 -3.04 -11.97 -13.56
C PRO A 92 -2.00 -11.74 -14.66
N SER A 93 -2.49 -11.52 -15.89
CA SER A 93 -1.57 -11.11 -16.97
C SER A 93 -0.95 -9.75 -16.66
N TYR A 94 0.25 -9.49 -17.19
CA TYR A 94 0.93 -8.19 -17.00
C TYR A 94 0.01 -6.99 -17.31
N GLN A 95 -0.75 -7.05 -18.41
CA GLN A 95 -1.66 -5.95 -18.78
C GLN A 95 -2.75 -5.73 -17.73
N GLN A 96 -3.31 -6.80 -17.15
CA GLN A 96 -4.31 -6.68 -16.09
C GLN A 96 -3.71 -6.13 -14.79
N PHE A 97 -2.47 -6.48 -14.50
CA PHE A 97 -1.75 -5.96 -13.35
C PHE A 97 -1.43 -4.47 -13.52
N GLU A 98 -0.90 -4.09 -14.69
CA GLU A 98 -0.60 -2.71 -15.05
C GLU A 98 -1.86 -1.84 -15.04
N ASP A 99 -2.94 -2.32 -15.66
CA ASP A 99 -4.22 -1.61 -15.66
C ASP A 99 -4.77 -1.47 -14.23
N ALA A 100 -4.74 -2.54 -13.42
CA ALA A 100 -5.18 -2.48 -12.03
C ALA A 100 -4.36 -1.47 -11.21
N LEU A 101 -3.05 -1.39 -11.44
CA LEU A 101 -2.17 -0.48 -10.72
C LEU A 101 -2.30 0.97 -11.20
N LEU A 102 -2.26 1.20 -12.51
CA LEU A 102 -2.18 2.54 -13.10
C LEU A 102 -3.56 3.19 -13.28
N ILE A 103 -4.61 2.39 -13.53
CA ILE A 103 -5.97 2.87 -13.77
C ILE A 103 -6.79 2.78 -12.48
N ASP A 104 -6.85 1.59 -11.90
CA ASP A 104 -7.70 1.33 -10.72
C ASP A 104 -7.02 1.67 -9.40
N LYS A 105 -5.72 2.03 -9.42
CA LYS A 105 -4.88 2.29 -8.23
C LYS A 105 -4.94 1.15 -7.21
N SER A 106 -5.18 -0.07 -7.70
CA SER A 106 -5.31 -1.28 -6.91
C SER A 106 -3.97 -1.99 -6.85
N VAL A 107 -3.42 -2.05 -5.65
CA VAL A 107 -2.19 -2.80 -5.37
C VAL A 107 -2.53 -4.28 -5.22
N TYR A 108 -1.83 -5.13 -5.96
CA TYR A 108 -2.00 -6.57 -5.87
C TYR A 108 -1.29 -7.13 -4.63
N ASP A 109 -2.02 -7.88 -3.80
CA ASP A 109 -1.49 -8.53 -2.60
C ASP A 109 -1.37 -10.05 -2.82
N GLY A 110 -0.20 -10.50 -3.28
CA GLY A 110 0.09 -11.92 -3.47
C GLY A 110 0.01 -12.75 -2.18
N SER A 111 0.25 -12.13 -1.02
CA SER A 111 0.11 -12.80 0.28
C SER A 111 -1.35 -13.04 0.65
N PHE A 112 -2.21 -12.05 0.42
CA PHE A 112 -3.65 -12.16 0.61
C PHE A 112 -4.26 -13.22 -0.31
N GLU A 113 -3.88 -13.20 -1.59
CA GLU A 113 -4.34 -14.17 -2.58
C GLU A 113 -3.86 -15.61 -2.26
N ALA A 114 -2.65 -15.75 -1.72
CA ALA A 114 -2.13 -17.03 -1.23
C ALA A 114 -2.69 -17.45 0.15
N GLY A 115 -3.58 -16.64 0.75
CA GLY A 115 -4.17 -16.91 2.07
C GLY A 115 -3.16 -16.87 3.23
N LEU A 116 -2.05 -16.15 3.06
CA LEU A 116 -1.00 -16.05 4.07
C LEU A 116 -1.38 -15.02 5.15
N PRO A 117 -1.27 -15.37 6.45
CA PRO A 117 -1.48 -14.41 7.51
C PRO A 117 -0.39 -13.32 7.45
N GLY A 118 -0.74 -12.08 7.80
CA GLY A 118 0.20 -10.95 7.81
C GLY A 118 1.46 -11.14 8.66
N GLY A 119 1.40 -12.02 9.67
CA GLY A 119 2.56 -12.39 10.49
C GLY A 119 3.37 -13.60 9.98
N SER A 120 3.11 -14.11 8.78
CA SER A 120 3.79 -15.29 8.24
C SER A 120 5.27 -15.02 8.01
N GLU A 121 6.13 -15.91 8.49
CA GLU A 121 7.58 -15.85 8.22
C GLU A 121 7.88 -15.95 6.72
N LEU A 122 7.00 -16.59 5.94
CA LEU A 122 7.12 -16.70 4.49
C LEU A 122 7.05 -15.34 3.79
N ARG A 123 6.34 -14.34 4.34
CA ARG A 123 6.34 -12.98 3.79
C ARG A 123 7.74 -12.36 3.82
N ARG A 124 8.54 -12.69 4.84
CA ARG A 124 9.94 -12.24 4.95
C ARG A 124 10.88 -13.11 4.14
N THR A 125 10.72 -14.43 4.23
CA THR A 125 11.60 -15.39 3.54
C THR A 125 11.50 -15.25 2.03
N CYS A 126 10.29 -15.06 1.50
CA CYS A 126 10.07 -14.89 0.07
C CYS A 126 10.14 -13.43 -0.39
N ALA A 127 10.45 -12.48 0.50
CA ALA A 127 10.49 -11.05 0.22
C ALA A 127 9.20 -10.55 -0.46
N ASP A 128 8.11 -10.53 0.31
CA ASP A 128 6.81 -10.04 -0.13
C ASP A 128 6.95 -8.64 -0.75
N PRO A 129 6.60 -8.46 -2.04
CA PRO A 129 6.69 -7.18 -2.75
C PRO A 129 5.90 -6.06 -2.06
N LEU A 130 4.90 -6.39 -1.25
CA LEU A 130 4.17 -5.40 -0.46
C LEU A 130 4.95 -4.82 0.72
N GLU A 131 5.88 -5.57 1.30
CA GLU A 131 6.73 -5.06 2.38
C GLU A 131 7.76 -4.05 1.85
N THR A 132 8.10 -4.16 0.57
CA THR A 132 9.03 -3.29 -0.15
C THR A 132 8.34 -2.46 -1.23
N TRP A 133 7.02 -2.28 -1.13
CA TRP A 133 6.18 -1.64 -2.15
C TRP A 133 6.78 -0.33 -2.71
N GLY A 134 7.08 -0.35 -4.01
CA GLY A 134 7.82 0.65 -4.80
C GLY A 134 9.15 1.15 -4.26
N HIS A 135 9.79 0.31 -3.48
CA HIS A 135 11.22 0.27 -3.24
C HIS A 135 11.78 -1.13 -3.54
N ASN A 136 11.19 -1.83 -4.51
CA ASN A 136 11.69 -3.09 -5.06
C ASN A 136 12.95 -2.86 -5.92
N GLY A 137 14.00 -2.27 -5.32
CA GLY A 137 15.29 -1.95 -5.95
C GLY A 137 16.46 -2.69 -5.32
#